data_AF-A0A8B7E7M0-F1
#
_entry.id   AF-A0A8B7E7M0-F1
#
_cell.length_a   1.000
_cell.length_b   1.000
_cell.length_c   1.000
_cell.angle_alpha   90.00
_cell.angle_beta   90.00
_cell.angle_gamma   90.00
#
_symmetry.space_group_name_H-M   'P 1'
#
loop_
_entity.id
_entity.type
_entity.pdbx_description
1 polymer ?
#
loop_
_entity_poly.entity_id
_entity_poly.type
_entity_poly.pdbx_seq_one_letter_code
_entity_poly.pdbx_strand_id
1 'polypeptide(L)'
;MFNIHQLGDVDVKKHLINLKNNLRESSPFGNYSRVASTKDVFSAINIAHCQNGLHLGALKTYKKIVEGYANIARKTVEIFISFCPTCNLNKWQLKKALLQPIISTGFLQRL
;
A
#
# COMPACT_ATOMS: atom_id res chain seq x y z
N MET A 1 -3.74 47.94 21.63
CA MET A 1 -4.87 47.20 21.05
C MET A 1 -4.54 46.93 19.59
N PHE A 2 -4.21 45.70 19.21
CA PHE A 2 -4.06 45.31 17.81
C PHE A 2 -5.14 44.31 17.46
N ASN A 3 -5.86 44.64 16.38
CA ASN A 3 -7.09 44.01 15.94
C ASN A 3 -6.76 42.76 15.12
N ILE A 4 -7.20 41.57 15.58
CA ILE A 4 -6.93 40.28 14.93
C ILE A 4 -8.17 39.89 14.14
N HIS A 5 -8.39 40.54 13.00
CA HIS A 5 -9.33 40.04 12.00
C HIS A 5 -8.73 40.30 10.63
N GLN A 6 -7.98 39.31 10.13
CA GLN A 6 -7.81 38.97 8.71
C GLN A 6 -6.78 37.84 8.59
N LEU A 7 -7.21 36.61 8.88
CA LEU A 7 -6.58 35.41 8.33
C LEU A 7 -7.66 34.77 7.47
N GLY A 8 -7.73 35.22 6.22
CA GLY A 8 -8.58 34.60 5.21
C GLY A 8 -8.17 33.14 5.02
N ASP A 9 -9.15 32.30 4.70
CA ASP A 9 -9.02 30.86 4.49
C ASP A 9 -7.80 30.52 3.61
N VAL A 10 -6.68 30.20 4.25
CA VAL A 10 -5.52 29.63 3.58
C VAL A 10 -5.95 28.26 3.12
N ASP A 11 -6.19 28.13 1.82
CA ASP A 11 -6.51 26.89 1.12
C ASP A 11 -5.45 25.82 1.44
N VAL A 12 -5.69 25.06 2.51
CA VAL A 12 -4.82 24.00 3.06
C VAL A 12 -4.47 22.98 1.98
N LYS A 13 -5.35 22.81 0.99
CA LYS A 13 -5.16 21.94 -0.17
C LYS A 13 -4.03 22.43 -1.06
N LYS A 14 -3.95 23.73 -1.32
CA LYS A 14 -2.88 24.35 -2.11
C LYS A 14 -1.52 24.20 -1.42
N HIS A 15 -1.49 24.32 -0.09
CA HIS A 15 -0.25 24.17 0.67
C HIS A 15 0.27 22.72 0.69
N LEU A 16 -0.63 21.73 0.79
CA LEU A 16 -0.28 20.31 0.69
C LEU A 16 0.20 19.89 -0.70
N ILE A 17 -0.36 20.48 -1.77
CA ILE A 17 0.10 20.27 -3.15
C ILE A 17 1.50 20.88 -3.34
N ASN A 18 1.75 22.06 -2.78
CA ASN A 18 3.06 22.70 -2.86
C ASN A 18 4.14 21.91 -2.09
N LEU A 19 3.81 21.32 -0.95
CA LEU A 19 4.74 20.46 -0.19
C LEU A 19 5.09 19.16 -0.93
N LYS A 20 4.11 18.55 -1.63
CA LYS A 20 4.35 17.38 -2.49
C LYS A 20 5.24 17.71 -3.69
N ASN A 21 5.13 18.92 -4.23
CA ASN A 21 5.93 19.37 -5.36
C ASN A 21 7.35 19.78 -4.95
N ASN A 22 7.54 20.37 -3.76
CA ASN A 22 8.87 20.75 -3.25
C ASN A 22 9.70 19.57 -2.73
N LEU A 23 9.08 18.45 -2.33
CA LEU A 23 9.82 17.19 -2.07
C LEU A 23 10.28 16.50 -3.36
N ARG A 24 9.87 17.02 -4.51
CA ARG A 24 10.27 16.57 -5.84
C ARG A 24 11.29 17.55 -6.43
N GLU A 25 12.17 18.10 -5.59
CA GLU A 25 13.39 18.75 -6.07
C GLU A 25 14.07 17.80 -7.05
N SER A 26 14.01 18.19 -8.32
CA SER A 26 14.64 17.53 -9.43
C SER A 26 16.13 17.54 -9.15
N SER A 27 16.62 16.41 -8.65
CA SER A 27 18.05 16.08 -8.61
C SER A 27 18.66 16.48 -9.97
N PRO A 28 19.84 17.13 -10.00
CA PRO A 28 20.53 17.47 -11.24
C PRO A 28 20.82 16.25 -12.12
N PHE A 29 20.65 15.05 -11.55
CA PHE A 29 20.80 13.80 -12.26
C PHE A 29 19.54 13.32 -12.97
N GLY A 30 18.34 13.88 -12.79
CA GLY A 30 17.08 13.42 -13.41
C GLY A 30 16.23 12.50 -12.51
N ASN A 31 15.07 12.02 -13.00
CA ASN A 31 14.17 11.11 -12.26
C ASN A 31 14.70 9.66 -12.23
N TYR A 32 15.81 9.41 -11.54
CA TYR A 32 16.36 8.06 -11.40
C TYR A 32 15.81 7.41 -10.13
N SER A 33 15.23 6.22 -10.28
CA SER A 33 14.88 5.37 -9.14
C SER A 33 16.15 5.02 -8.36
N ARG A 34 16.08 5.07 -7.03
CA ARG A 34 17.22 4.79 -6.15
C ARG A 34 17.56 3.29 -6.20
N VAL A 35 18.76 2.92 -5.76
CA VAL A 35 19.15 1.52 -5.57
C VAL A 35 19.22 1.27 -4.07
N ALA A 36 18.42 0.32 -3.57
CA ALA A 36 18.49 -0.09 -2.18
C ALA A 36 19.74 -0.93 -1.94
N SER A 37 20.47 -0.65 -0.86
CA SER A 37 21.50 -1.58 -0.36
C SER A 37 20.86 -2.91 0.01
N THR A 38 21.59 -4.01 -0.11
CA THR A 38 21.11 -5.36 0.23
C THR A 38 20.58 -5.44 1.66
N LYS A 39 21.20 -4.70 2.60
CA LYS A 39 20.76 -4.62 4.00
C LYS A 39 19.42 -3.88 4.18
N ASP A 40 19.09 -2.99 3.25
CA ASP A 40 17.94 -2.08 3.37
C ASP A 40 16.73 -2.54 2.55
N VAL A 41 16.88 -3.53 1.67
CA VAL A 41 15.80 -4.04 0.81
C VAL A 41 14.56 -4.40 1.62
N PHE A 42 14.72 -5.18 2.70
CA PHE A 42 13.58 -5.59 3.52
C PHE A 42 13.01 -4.44 4.35
N SER A 43 13.84 -3.51 4.81
CA SER A 43 13.38 -2.29 5.48
C SER A 43 12.53 -1.42 4.56
N ALA A 44 12.97 -1.23 3.32
CA ALA A 44 12.23 -0.50 2.30
C ALA A 44 10.88 -1.18 1.99
N ILE A 45 10.87 -2.50 1.82
CA ILE A 45 9.64 -3.27 1.61
C ILE A 45 8.72 -3.15 2.83
N ASN A 46 9.25 -3.23 4.05
CA ASN A 46 8.47 -3.12 5.28
C ASN A 46 7.78 -1.76 5.40
N ILE A 47 8.52 -0.66 5.13
CA ILE A 47 7.96 0.71 5.15
C ILE A 47 6.83 0.84 4.12
N ALA A 48 7.01 0.29 2.92
CA ALA A 48 5.98 0.33 1.87
C ALA A 48 4.80 -0.61 2.15
N HIS A 49 5.03 -1.70 2.88
CA HIS A 49 4.01 -2.70 3.24
C HIS A 49 3.15 -2.23 4.40
N CYS A 50 3.77 -1.68 5.45
CA CYS A 50 3.16 -1.24 6.70
C CYS A 50 2.97 0.28 6.69
N GLN A 51 1.97 0.77 5.95
CA GLN A 51 1.71 2.21 5.88
C GLN A 51 0.55 2.60 6.79
N ASN A 52 0.78 3.53 7.72
CA ASN A 52 -0.23 4.06 8.65
C ASN A 52 -0.99 2.95 9.42
N GLY A 53 -0.28 1.90 9.82
CA GLY A 53 -0.87 0.74 10.51
C GLY A 53 -1.65 -0.22 9.61
N LEU A 54 -1.75 0.04 8.31
CA LEU A 54 -2.38 -0.84 7.33
C LEU A 54 -1.34 -1.66 6.58
N HIS A 55 -1.55 -2.97 6.55
CA HIS A 55 -0.74 -3.91 5.79
C HIS A 55 -1.26 -4.01 4.35
N LEU A 56 -0.46 -3.58 3.38
CA LEU A 56 -0.81 -3.60 1.96
C LEU A 56 -0.50 -4.95 1.32
N GLY A 57 -1.35 -5.39 0.38
CA GLY A 57 -1.09 -6.59 -0.42
C GLY A 57 0.08 -6.40 -1.40
N ALA A 58 0.67 -7.51 -1.85
CA ALA A 58 1.91 -7.52 -2.63
C ALA A 58 1.91 -6.61 -3.87
N LEU A 59 0.83 -6.59 -4.64
CA LEU A 59 0.73 -5.72 -5.82
C LEU A 59 0.79 -4.23 -5.46
N LYS A 60 0.10 -3.82 -4.37
CA LYS A 60 0.07 -2.42 -3.92
C LYS A 60 1.42 -2.02 -3.33
N THR A 61 2.06 -2.91 -2.57
CA THR A 61 3.41 -2.70 -2.03
C THR A 61 4.42 -2.56 -3.16
N TYR A 62 4.38 -3.44 -4.17
CA TYR A 62 5.30 -3.38 -5.30
C TYR A 62 5.18 -2.07 -6.09
N LYS A 63 3.96 -1.61 -6.37
CA LYS A 63 3.73 -0.32 -7.06
C LYS A 63 4.42 0.85 -6.37
N LYS A 64 4.41 0.89 -5.04
CA LYS A 64 5.10 1.94 -4.28
C LYS A 64 6.62 1.78 -4.27
N ILE A 65 7.08 0.54 -4.25
CA ILE A 65 8.50 0.25 -4.27
C ILE A 65 9.13 0.71 -5.59
N VAL A 66 8.50 0.46 -6.74
CA VAL A 66 9.07 0.83 -8.05
C VAL A 66 9.12 2.34 -8.30
N GLU A 67 8.31 3.13 -7.58
CA GLU A 67 8.39 4.60 -7.59
C GLU A 67 9.69 5.10 -6.94
N GLY A 68 10.25 4.36 -5.99
CA GLY A 68 11.43 4.75 -5.23
C GLY A 68 12.70 3.96 -5.53
N TYR A 69 12.58 2.70 -5.96
CA TYR A 69 13.69 1.75 -6.06
C TYR A 69 13.69 0.96 -7.37
N ALA A 70 14.84 0.91 -8.05
CA ALA A 70 15.02 0.20 -9.32
C ALA A 70 15.32 -1.30 -9.14
N ASN A 71 15.97 -1.69 -8.05
CA ASN A 71 16.58 -3.01 -7.87
C ASN A 71 15.74 -3.98 -7.03
N ILE A 72 14.54 -3.61 -6.61
CA ILE A 72 13.68 -4.46 -5.79
C ILE A 72 12.66 -5.15 -6.70
N ALA A 73 12.88 -6.44 -6.97
CA ALA A 73 12.00 -7.23 -7.81
C ALA A 73 10.65 -7.55 -7.11
N ARG A 74 9.60 -7.70 -7.91
CA ARG A 74 8.26 -8.09 -7.43
C ARG A 74 8.28 -9.38 -6.59
N LYS A 75 9.06 -10.37 -7.02
CA LYS A 75 9.18 -11.65 -6.33
C LYS A 75 9.73 -11.48 -4.90
N THR A 76 10.67 -10.56 -4.71
CA THR A 76 11.22 -10.23 -3.37
C THR A 76 10.15 -9.66 -2.45
N VAL A 77 9.28 -8.80 -2.97
CA VAL A 77 8.12 -8.24 -2.23
C VAL A 77 7.13 -9.35 -1.84
N GLU A 78 6.82 -10.25 -2.78
CA GLU A 78 5.90 -11.38 -2.54
C GLU A 78 6.44 -12.33 -1.46
N ILE A 79 7.73 -12.66 -1.53
CA ILE A 79 8.42 -13.47 -0.51
C ILE A 79 8.33 -12.79 0.85
N PHE A 80 8.71 -11.51 0.95
CA PHE A 80 8.65 -10.78 2.22
C PHE A 80 7.26 -10.81 2.86
N ILE A 81 6.21 -10.52 2.05
CA ILE A 81 4.83 -10.47 2.55
C ILE A 81 4.32 -11.86 2.95
N SER A 82 4.81 -12.94 2.32
CA SER A 82 4.46 -14.30 2.71
C SER A 82 4.90 -14.63 4.15
N PHE A 83 5.96 -13.97 4.63
CA PHE A 83 6.49 -14.11 5.99
C PHE A 83 5.94 -13.05 6.97
N CYS A 84 5.09 -12.12 6.52
CA CYS A 84 4.52 -11.12 7.42
C CYS A 84 3.58 -11.80 8.44
N PRO A 85 3.88 -11.77 9.76
CA PRO A 85 3.10 -12.49 10.76
C PRO A 85 1.65 -11.97 10.82
N THR A 86 1.47 -10.64 10.79
CA THR A 86 0.14 -10.01 10.81
C THR A 86 -0.71 -10.43 9.61
N CYS A 87 -0.14 -10.45 8.41
CA CYS A 87 -0.88 -10.85 7.21
C CYS A 87 -1.16 -12.36 7.16
N ASN A 88 -0.24 -13.18 7.66
CA ASN A 88 -0.38 -14.63 7.60
C ASN A 88 -1.46 -15.14 8.56
N LEU A 89 -1.61 -14.51 9.73
CA LEU A 89 -2.72 -14.76 10.66
C LEU A 89 -4.09 -14.52 10.00
N ASN A 90 -4.23 -13.42 9.25
CA ASN A 90 -5.49 -13.08 8.58
C ASN A 90 -5.83 -14.02 7.40
N LYS A 91 -4.83 -14.56 6.70
CA LYS A 91 -5.06 -15.52 5.61
C LYS A 91 -5.65 -16.84 6.10
N TRP A 92 -5.32 -17.27 7.31
CA TRP A 92 -5.85 -18.50 7.89
C TRP A 92 -7.33 -18.38 8.27
N GLN A 93 -7.80 -17.17 8.60
CA GLN A 93 -9.21 -16.95 8.98
C GLN A 93 -10.17 -16.98 7.78
N LEU A 94 -9.71 -16.66 6.58
CA LEU A 94 -10.55 -16.64 5.36
C LEU A 94 -10.85 -18.03 4.77
N LYS A 95 -10.26 -19.11 5.29
CA LYS A 95 -10.40 -20.47 4.72
C LYS A 95 -11.61 -21.28 5.21
N LYS A 96 -12.55 -20.69 5.95
CA LYS A 96 -13.78 -21.37 6.38
C LYS A 96 -15.03 -20.62 5.91
N ALA A 97 -15.23 -20.52 4.60
CA ALA A 97 -16.60 -20.38 4.10
C ALA A 97 -17.29 -21.73 4.30
N LEU A 98 -18.31 -21.78 5.17
CA LEU A 98 -19.16 -22.95 5.32
C LEU A 98 -19.87 -23.14 3.98
N LEU A 99 -19.38 -24.06 3.14
CA LEU A 99 -20.04 -24.41 1.89
C LEU A 99 -21.42 -24.97 2.26
N GLN A 100 -22.47 -24.19 2.03
CA GLN A 100 -23.83 -24.69 2.16
C GLN A 100 -24.08 -25.67 1.00
N PRO A 101 -24.62 -26.86 1.25
CA PRO A 101 -24.92 -27.81 0.18
C PRO A 101 -25.95 -27.19 -0.77
N ILE A 102 -25.73 -27.34 -2.08
CA ILE A 102 -26.74 -27.00 -3.09
C ILE A 102 -27.85 -28.05 -2.97
N ILE A 103 -28.96 -27.67 -2.36
CA ILE A 103 -30.16 -28.52 -2.29
C ILE A 103 -30.96 -28.28 -3.58
N SER A 104 -30.93 -29.24 -4.50
CA SER A 104 -31.77 -29.22 -5.70
C SER A 104 -33.16 -29.75 -5.36
N THR A 105 -34.14 -28.87 -5.14
CA THR A 105 -35.56 -29.24 -4.95
C THR A 105 -36.33 -29.26 -6.26
N GLY A 106 -35.81 -29.95 -7.28
CA GLY A 106 -36.37 -29.90 -8.63
C GLY A 106 -36.46 -31.26 -9.32
N PHE A 107 -37.13 -32.26 -8.73
CA PHE A 107 -37.43 -33.51 -9.44
C PHE A 107 -38.78 -34.16 -9.11
N LEU A 108 -39.78 -33.43 -8.62
CA LEU A 108 -41.13 -34.01 -8.46
C LEU A 108 -42.22 -33.02 -8.85
N GLN A 109 -42.51 -32.96 -10.15
CA GLN A 109 -43.85 -32.67 -10.67
C GLN A 109 -43.96 -33.25 -12.10
N ARG A 110 -44.02 -34.58 -12.17
CA ARG A 110 -44.89 -35.25 -13.15
C ARG A 110 -45.99 -35.91 -12.35
N LEU A 111 -47.20 -35.37 -12.45
CA LEU A 111 -48.47 -36.08 -12.58
C LEU A 111 -49.51 -35.06 -13.03
#